data_AF-A0AAD4R334-F1
#
_entry.id   AF-A0AAD4R334-F1
#
_cell.length_a   1.000
_cell.length_b   1.000
_cell.length_c   1.000
_cell.angle_alpha   90.00
_cell.angle_beta   90.00
_cell.angle_gamma   90.00
#
_symmetry.space_group_name_H-M   'P 1'
#
loop_
_entity.id
_entity.type
_entity.pdbx_description
1 polymer ?
#
loop_
_entity_poly.entity_id
_entity_poly.type
_entity_poly.pdbx_seq_one_letter_code
_entity_poly.pdbx_strand_id
1 'polypeptide(L)'
;MPKAPTENADHGFCVNLKAGDWLPKYILDRMKLNQKLNKLANFFENKFSLHNAKEPECFAKLFSYLFKTVRHVAIEKISENSDMLKRKTNLDIKQKLAYSSISFMAYMHNSELPQLSTSVVPNKEAKLPTLSAGLPHFVNGEYRNWGRDTFIALPGILLLTGRFEEARHIILGFAGVLRHGLIPNLLNGQGGKQPRYNARDAVWFWLAAIFQYIKIVPKGEKILNDKVRRIFHTDDAKVEDETNKKKEEALKETMHEALRRHFEGIKFRERDAGHAIDGEMGPNGFDVQAYIDHKTGLVFGGSEFNCGTWMDKMGSSPLNMSIPATPRDGAAVELQGLALLTAETLAKLSESGLFHKPGLEAKGTKWTWSEWANILRKSFQDEFFIPKDTKEGPPVNKKGIIKDSFGCSNKYGDYQLRPNFFIAIDAVPDILDGLDNGLDKTWAAIKLAGEKLSGPMGMRTLDPDDDVYRPNYYSNKPGQDRLEAKGWNYHQGPEWLWVAGKYHSAKLKVAHRLKTLRPGNAEAKKAWDDTVAELNERIKIYTKHIEQDVWASLPELTNEDGAVCGDSCNAQAWSVGCFLEALDTYDTLSGSK
;
A
#
# COMPACT_ATOMS: atom_id res chain seq x y z
N MET A 1 26.63 -9.26 -0.08
CA MET A 1 26.95 -9.20 -1.52
C MET A 1 27.44 -10.57 -1.91
N PRO A 2 26.98 -11.13 -3.04
CA PRO A 2 27.66 -12.28 -3.61
C PRO A 2 29.16 -11.96 -3.72
N LYS A 3 30.02 -12.95 -3.47
CA LYS A 3 31.45 -12.79 -3.73
C LYS A 3 31.59 -12.24 -5.15
N ALA A 4 32.35 -11.17 -5.32
CA ALA A 4 32.66 -10.71 -6.66
C ALA A 4 33.23 -11.92 -7.43
N PRO A 5 32.85 -12.11 -8.70
CA PRO A 5 33.21 -13.29 -9.47
C PRO A 5 34.68 -13.26 -9.93
N THR A 6 35.56 -12.77 -9.06
CA THR A 6 37.00 -12.59 -9.26
C THR A 6 37.75 -13.91 -9.20
N GLU A 7 37.13 -14.96 -8.68
CA GLU A 7 37.66 -16.34 -8.68
C GLU A 7 37.63 -16.97 -10.09
N ASN A 8 36.81 -16.46 -11.02
CA ASN A 8 36.74 -16.92 -12.41
C ASN A 8 37.24 -15.83 -13.37
N ALA A 9 38.44 -16.02 -13.92
CA ALA A 9 39.07 -15.05 -14.83
C ALA A 9 38.28 -14.81 -16.13
N ASP A 10 37.48 -15.78 -16.57
CA ASP A 10 36.65 -15.73 -17.77
C ASP A 10 35.28 -15.10 -17.51
N HIS A 11 34.96 -14.76 -16.26
CA HIS A 11 33.72 -14.06 -15.94
C HIS A 11 33.70 -12.69 -16.63
N GLY A 12 32.56 -12.32 -17.25
CA GLY A 12 32.45 -11.08 -18.03
C GLY A 12 32.86 -9.79 -17.30
N PHE A 13 32.61 -9.73 -15.99
CA PHE A 13 33.13 -8.67 -15.09
C PHE A 13 34.66 -8.55 -15.12
N CYS A 14 35.38 -9.67 -15.00
CA CYS A 14 36.84 -9.71 -15.00
C CYS A 14 37.41 -9.38 -16.38
N VAL A 15 36.80 -9.92 -17.44
CA VAL A 15 37.16 -9.62 -18.83
C VAL A 15 37.01 -8.12 -19.12
N ASN A 16 35.90 -7.52 -18.70
CA ASN A 16 35.63 -6.09 -18.90
C ASN A 16 36.68 -5.19 -18.22
N LEU A 17 36.99 -5.44 -16.95
CA LEU A 17 37.95 -4.62 -16.18
C LEU A 17 39.39 -4.75 -16.70
N LYS A 18 39.79 -5.94 -17.15
CA LYS A 18 41.09 -6.15 -17.79
C LYS A 18 41.21 -5.44 -19.14
N ALA A 19 40.12 -5.38 -19.89
CA ALA A 19 40.10 -4.76 -21.21
C ALA A 19 40.11 -3.22 -21.16
N GLY A 20 39.63 -2.59 -20.08
CA GLY A 20 39.58 -1.13 -19.97
C GLY A 20 38.87 -0.61 -18.72
N ASP A 21 38.71 0.71 -18.64
CA ASP A 21 38.15 1.43 -17.48
C ASP A 21 36.66 1.80 -17.64
N TRP A 22 35.94 1.15 -18.55
CA TRP A 22 34.54 1.47 -18.84
C TRP A 22 33.63 1.35 -17.62
N LEU A 23 33.80 0.32 -16.78
CA LEU A 23 32.97 0.16 -15.58
C LEU A 23 33.23 1.24 -14.51
N PRO A 24 34.49 1.52 -14.09
CA PRO A 24 34.79 2.69 -13.26
C PRO A 24 34.24 3.99 -13.85
N LYS A 25 34.47 4.24 -15.15
CA LYS A 25 34.01 5.45 -15.84
C LYS A 25 32.48 5.56 -15.84
N TYR A 26 31.78 4.48 -16.16
CA TYR A 26 30.32 4.42 -16.10
C TYR A 26 29.79 4.78 -14.71
N ILE A 27 30.41 4.28 -13.63
CA ILE A 27 30.04 4.61 -12.25
C ILE A 27 30.22 6.10 -11.93
N LEU A 28 31.30 6.72 -12.42
CA LEU A 28 31.55 8.14 -12.22
C LEU A 28 30.58 9.00 -13.03
N ASP A 29 30.44 8.70 -14.32
CA ASP A 29 29.61 9.45 -15.25
C ASP A 29 28.14 9.43 -14.83
N ARG A 30 27.62 8.28 -14.38
CA ARG A 30 26.24 8.20 -13.86
C ARG A 30 26.01 9.04 -12.61
N MET A 31 27.00 9.17 -11.73
CA MET A 31 26.87 10.03 -10.54
C MET A 31 26.88 11.50 -10.93
N LYS A 32 27.72 11.88 -11.90
CA LYS A 32 27.85 13.26 -12.42
C LYS A 32 26.58 13.75 -13.14
N LEU A 33 25.66 12.86 -13.53
CA LEU A 33 24.31 13.24 -14.00
C LEU A 33 23.50 14.02 -12.96
N ASN A 34 23.79 13.83 -11.66
CA ASN A 34 23.19 14.59 -10.58
C ASN A 34 24.25 15.47 -9.93
N GLN A 35 24.16 16.79 -10.14
CA GLN A 35 25.12 17.75 -9.60
C GLN A 35 25.32 17.64 -8.08
N LYS A 36 24.29 17.20 -7.32
CA LYS A 36 24.38 16.97 -5.87
C LYS A 36 25.36 15.86 -5.49
N LEU A 37 25.64 14.95 -6.42
CA LEU A 37 26.56 13.82 -6.24
C LEU A 37 27.99 14.12 -6.73
N ASN A 38 28.28 15.31 -7.27
CA ASN A 38 29.61 15.64 -7.81
C ASN A 38 30.74 15.44 -6.78
N LYS A 39 30.51 15.82 -5.51
CA LYS A 39 31.49 15.59 -4.44
C LYS A 39 31.77 14.09 -4.21
N LEU A 40 30.73 13.27 -4.27
CA LEU A 40 30.84 11.81 -4.13
C LEU A 40 31.52 11.19 -5.36
N ALA A 41 31.16 11.65 -6.55
CA ALA A 41 31.79 11.22 -7.80
C ALA A 41 33.30 11.52 -7.80
N ASN A 42 33.70 12.74 -7.43
CA ASN A 42 35.12 13.11 -7.33
C ASN A 42 35.86 12.29 -6.26
N PHE A 43 35.19 11.94 -5.16
CA PHE A 43 35.77 11.03 -4.16
C PHE A 43 36.02 9.63 -4.74
N PHE A 44 35.05 9.05 -5.46
CA PHE A 44 35.22 7.77 -6.14
C PHE A 44 36.31 7.84 -7.22
N GLU A 45 36.36 8.92 -8.00
CA GLU A 45 37.35 9.14 -9.05
C GLU A 45 38.77 9.15 -8.50
N ASN A 46 38.98 9.85 -7.38
CA ASN A 46 40.25 9.85 -6.66
C ASN A 46 40.62 8.44 -6.18
N LYS A 47 39.66 7.66 -5.67
CA LYS A 47 39.93 6.29 -5.20
C LYS A 47 40.21 5.32 -6.35
N PHE A 48 39.49 5.41 -7.46
CA PHE A 48 39.76 4.60 -8.66
C PHE A 48 41.07 4.98 -9.33
N SER A 49 41.54 6.23 -9.21
CA SER A 49 42.85 6.65 -9.74
C SER A 49 44.02 6.20 -8.87
N LEU A 50 43.84 6.19 -7.53
CA LEU A 50 44.89 5.83 -6.57
C LEU A 50 45.14 4.32 -6.48
N HIS A 51 44.14 3.50 -6.81
CA HIS A 51 44.20 2.05 -6.76
C HIS A 51 44.05 1.51 -8.18
N ASN A 52 44.77 0.43 -8.56
CA ASN A 52 44.68 -0.14 -9.90
C ASN A 52 43.28 -0.73 -10.19
N ALA A 53 42.30 0.12 -10.50
CA ALA A 53 40.89 -0.19 -10.66
C ALA A 53 40.58 -1.00 -11.94
N LYS A 54 41.62 -1.36 -12.71
CA LYS A 54 41.55 -2.30 -13.85
C LYS A 54 41.82 -3.75 -13.41
N GLU A 55 42.42 -3.94 -12.24
CA GLU A 55 42.61 -5.27 -11.67
C GLU A 55 41.29 -5.72 -10.99
N PRO A 56 40.66 -6.82 -11.42
CA PRO A 56 39.33 -7.21 -10.95
C PRO A 56 39.20 -7.38 -9.43
N GLU A 57 40.19 -7.96 -8.75
CA GLU A 57 40.14 -8.19 -7.31
C GLU A 57 40.23 -6.87 -6.53
N CYS A 58 41.15 -5.99 -6.94
CA CYS A 58 41.33 -4.64 -6.42
C CYS A 58 40.06 -3.82 -6.60
N PHE A 59 39.49 -3.77 -7.81
CA PHE A 59 38.26 -3.05 -8.08
C PHE A 59 37.11 -3.60 -7.25
N ALA A 60 36.93 -4.92 -7.19
CA ALA A 60 35.86 -5.54 -6.41
C ALA A 60 35.94 -5.19 -4.92
N LYS A 61 37.13 -5.28 -4.32
CA LYS A 61 37.36 -4.91 -2.90
C LYS A 61 37.11 -3.43 -2.67
N LEU A 62 37.67 -2.57 -3.53
CA LEU A 62 37.51 -1.12 -3.42
C LEU A 62 36.06 -0.69 -3.58
N PHE A 63 35.38 -1.14 -4.63
CA PHE A 63 33.97 -0.81 -4.85
C PHE A 63 33.08 -1.36 -3.74
N SER A 64 33.34 -2.57 -3.25
CA SER A 64 32.61 -3.14 -2.11
C SER A 64 32.77 -2.28 -0.85
N TYR A 65 33.99 -1.80 -0.56
CA TYR A 65 34.23 -0.90 0.55
C TYR A 65 33.48 0.43 0.38
N LEU A 66 33.63 1.07 -0.79
CA LEU A 66 32.96 2.34 -1.10
C LEU A 66 31.43 2.23 -1.02
N PHE A 67 30.84 1.18 -1.61
CA PHE A 67 29.40 0.94 -1.56
C PHE A 67 28.91 0.70 -0.13
N LYS A 68 29.62 -0.12 0.66
CA LYS A 68 29.26 -0.35 2.07
C LYS A 68 29.29 0.95 2.88
N THR A 69 30.29 1.79 2.66
CA THR A 69 30.40 3.11 3.30
C THR A 69 29.22 4.02 2.92
N VAL A 70 28.90 4.13 1.63
CA VAL A 70 27.74 4.93 1.17
C VAL A 70 26.43 4.39 1.75
N ARG A 71 26.24 3.08 1.75
CA ARG A 71 25.05 2.43 2.34
C ARG A 71 24.95 2.71 3.84
N HIS A 72 26.05 2.60 4.58
CA HIS A 72 26.08 2.89 6.00
C HIS A 72 25.65 4.33 6.29
N VAL A 73 26.25 5.30 5.60
CA VAL A 73 25.89 6.72 5.72
C VAL A 73 24.43 6.98 5.33
N ALA A 74 23.91 6.31 4.30
CA ALA A 74 22.50 6.44 3.92
C ALA A 74 21.55 5.95 5.03
N ILE A 75 21.88 4.81 5.67
CA ILE A 75 21.11 4.28 6.79
C ILE A 75 21.20 5.19 8.02
N GLU A 76 22.38 5.70 8.35
CA GLU A 76 22.54 6.66 9.46
C GLU A 76 21.63 7.86 9.27
N LYS A 77 21.65 8.48 8.08
CA LYS A 77 20.80 9.63 7.76
C LYS A 77 19.30 9.35 7.88
N ILE A 78 18.85 8.18 7.43
CA ILE A 78 17.44 7.79 7.55
C ILE A 78 17.07 7.49 9.01
N SER A 79 18.03 7.01 9.80
CA SER A 79 17.81 6.67 11.21
C SER A 79 17.69 7.91 12.11
N GLU A 80 18.25 9.07 11.72
CA GLU A 80 18.21 10.32 12.50
C GLU A 80 16.79 10.69 12.96
N ASN A 81 15.83 10.62 12.02
CA ASN A 81 14.43 11.00 12.24
C ASN A 81 13.48 9.80 12.39
N SER A 82 14.00 8.58 12.51
CA SER A 82 13.19 7.36 12.62
C SER A 82 13.30 6.76 14.01
N ASP A 83 12.22 6.83 14.80
CA ASP A 83 12.17 6.18 16.10
C ASP A 83 12.21 4.64 15.98
N MET A 84 11.62 4.11 14.91
CA MET A 84 11.67 2.69 14.58
C MET A 84 13.12 2.20 14.39
N LEU A 85 13.96 2.94 13.66
CA LEU A 85 15.35 2.55 13.40
C LEU A 85 16.29 2.80 14.59
N LYS A 86 15.87 3.60 15.58
CA LYS A 86 16.60 3.77 16.85
C LYS A 86 16.44 2.56 17.78
N ARG A 87 15.33 1.83 17.70
CA ARG A 87 15.08 0.60 18.46
C ARG A 87 15.94 -0.56 17.93
N LYS A 88 16.66 -1.25 18.82
CA LYS A 88 17.64 -2.30 18.42
C LYS A 88 17.01 -3.63 18.00
N THR A 89 15.78 -3.90 18.44
CA THR A 89 15.06 -5.13 18.09
C THR A 89 14.88 -5.24 16.57
N ASN A 90 15.22 -6.41 16.00
CA ASN A 90 15.11 -6.67 14.56
C ASN A 90 15.80 -5.62 13.65
N LEU A 91 16.84 -4.95 14.14
CA LEU A 91 17.44 -3.80 13.45
C LEU A 91 17.98 -4.15 12.06
N ASP A 92 18.57 -5.33 11.88
CA ASP A 92 19.14 -5.74 10.59
C ASP A 92 18.08 -5.73 9.46
N ILE A 93 16.97 -6.45 9.63
CA ILE A 93 15.89 -6.48 8.63
C ILE A 93 15.26 -5.09 8.44
N LYS A 94 15.07 -4.32 9.51
CA LYS A 94 14.55 -2.93 9.42
C LYS A 94 15.46 -2.04 8.57
N GLN A 95 16.77 -2.12 8.76
CA GLN A 95 17.74 -1.38 7.96
C GLN A 95 17.75 -1.85 6.50
N LYS A 96 17.65 -3.16 6.23
CA LYS A 96 17.58 -3.66 4.84
C LYS A 96 16.33 -3.11 4.12
N LEU A 97 15.17 -3.15 4.77
CA LEU A 97 13.92 -2.65 4.21
C LEU A 97 13.90 -1.12 4.08
N ALA A 98 14.40 -0.39 5.07
CA ALA A 98 14.55 1.07 5.01
C ALA A 98 15.54 1.50 3.93
N TYR A 99 16.57 0.70 3.64
CA TYR A 99 17.44 0.95 2.48
C TYR A 99 16.71 0.70 1.17
N SER A 100 15.99 -0.43 1.07
CA SER A 100 15.18 -0.78 -0.10
C SER A 100 14.16 0.31 -0.42
N SER A 101 13.57 0.92 0.60
CA SER A 101 12.56 1.96 0.47
C SER A 101 13.08 3.27 -0.17
N ILE A 102 14.40 3.48 -0.23
CA ILE A 102 15.01 4.60 -0.96
C ILE A 102 14.78 4.42 -2.47
N SER A 103 14.83 3.17 -2.96
CA SER A 103 14.78 2.87 -4.40
C SER A 103 13.45 3.26 -5.07
N PHE A 104 12.37 3.34 -4.29
CA PHE A 104 11.05 3.73 -4.79
C PHE A 104 10.88 5.24 -4.95
N MET A 105 11.74 6.05 -4.33
CA MET A 105 11.62 7.52 -4.32
C MET A 105 12.61 8.18 -5.27
N ALA A 106 12.09 8.89 -6.28
CA ALA A 106 12.91 9.66 -7.22
C ALA A 106 12.07 10.77 -7.87
N TYR A 107 12.72 11.88 -8.23
CA TYR A 107 12.11 12.83 -9.16
C TYR A 107 12.20 12.26 -10.58
N MET A 108 11.06 12.25 -11.27
CA MET A 108 10.94 11.81 -12.65
C MET A 108 10.18 12.88 -13.43
N HIS A 109 10.79 13.42 -14.48
CA HIS A 109 10.26 14.55 -15.26
C HIS A 109 8.92 14.25 -15.97
N ASN A 110 8.58 12.96 -16.15
CA ASN A 110 7.33 12.50 -16.73
C ASN A 110 6.44 11.79 -15.71
N SER A 111 6.74 11.95 -14.41
CA SER A 111 5.93 11.41 -13.31
C SER A 111 5.93 12.36 -12.11
N GLU A 112 5.59 13.61 -12.38
CA GLU A 112 5.65 14.70 -11.40
C GLU A 112 4.37 14.77 -10.54
N LEU A 113 4.50 15.23 -9.30
CA LEU A 113 3.33 15.60 -8.49
C LEU A 113 2.61 16.80 -9.09
N PRO A 114 1.30 16.93 -8.83
CA PRO A 114 0.60 18.20 -8.95
C PRO A 114 1.36 19.32 -8.25
N GLN A 115 1.31 20.52 -8.85
CA GLN A 115 1.99 21.67 -8.28
C GLN A 115 1.40 22.01 -6.89
N LEU A 116 2.26 21.97 -5.87
CA LEU A 116 1.88 22.28 -4.49
C LEU A 116 1.70 23.79 -4.27
N SER A 117 1.04 24.16 -3.17
CA SER A 117 0.96 25.55 -2.72
C SER A 117 2.36 26.11 -2.44
N THR A 118 2.56 27.39 -2.75
CA THR A 118 3.82 28.09 -2.41
C THR A 118 4.02 28.27 -0.91
N SER A 119 2.96 28.11 -0.10
CA SER A 119 3.08 28.06 1.37
C SER A 119 3.71 26.77 1.88
N VAL A 120 3.67 25.70 1.08
CA VAL A 120 4.24 24.38 1.39
C VAL A 120 5.62 24.27 0.73
N VAL A 121 5.71 24.57 -0.56
CA VAL A 121 6.96 24.56 -1.33
C VAL A 121 7.15 25.92 -2.01
N PRO A 122 7.98 26.83 -1.43
CA PRO A 122 8.15 28.19 -1.95
C PRO A 122 8.70 28.24 -3.38
N ASN A 123 9.61 27.32 -3.73
CA ASN A 123 10.17 27.23 -5.07
C ASN A 123 9.26 26.43 -6.00
N LYS A 124 8.61 27.09 -6.96
CA LYS A 124 7.73 26.46 -7.95
C LYS A 124 8.45 25.50 -8.91
N GLU A 125 9.76 25.64 -9.08
CA GLU A 125 10.59 24.77 -9.92
C GLU A 125 11.22 23.62 -9.13
N ALA A 126 10.80 23.42 -7.87
CA ALA A 126 11.30 22.34 -7.04
C ALA A 126 10.98 20.97 -7.69
N LYS A 127 12.05 20.21 -7.96
CA LYS A 127 11.98 18.83 -8.45
C LYS A 127 11.69 17.89 -7.29
N LEU A 128 10.40 17.72 -6.97
CA LEU A 128 9.95 16.90 -5.85
C LEU A 128 9.93 15.41 -6.23
N PRO A 129 10.46 14.51 -5.36
CA PRO A 129 10.42 13.08 -5.64
C PRO A 129 8.99 12.54 -5.59
N THR A 130 8.70 11.55 -6.43
CA THR A 130 7.47 10.75 -6.38
C THR A 130 7.76 9.30 -6.06
N LEU A 131 6.74 8.62 -5.55
CA LEU A 131 6.77 7.22 -5.18
C LEU A 131 6.44 6.35 -6.39
N SER A 132 7.35 5.43 -6.72
CA SER A 132 7.12 4.31 -7.65
C SER A 132 6.41 3.19 -6.91
N ALA A 133 5.36 2.60 -7.51
CA ALA A 133 4.76 1.40 -6.93
C ALA A 133 5.82 0.31 -6.76
N GLY A 134 6.60 0.02 -7.81
CA GLY A 134 7.69 -0.95 -7.75
C GLY A 134 8.60 -0.97 -8.98
N LEU A 135 9.71 -1.69 -8.83
CA LEU A 135 10.78 -1.81 -9.83
C LEU A 135 10.85 -3.24 -10.40
N PRO A 136 11.02 -3.40 -11.74
CA PRO A 136 11.21 -2.35 -12.75
C PRO A 136 9.93 -1.89 -13.47
N HIS A 137 8.78 -2.50 -13.23
CA HIS A 137 7.60 -2.32 -14.08
C HIS A 137 6.91 -0.96 -13.91
N PHE A 138 6.97 -0.36 -12.72
CA PHE A 138 6.17 0.83 -12.36
C PHE A 138 7.04 2.05 -12.03
N VAL A 139 7.99 2.37 -12.92
CA VAL A 139 9.09 3.31 -12.61
C VAL A 139 8.99 4.69 -13.26
N ASN A 140 8.24 4.84 -14.35
CA ASN A 140 8.18 6.10 -15.10
C ASN A 140 6.82 6.31 -15.77
N GLY A 141 6.64 7.50 -16.33
CA GLY A 141 5.44 7.87 -17.08
C GLY A 141 4.17 7.75 -16.25
N GLU A 142 3.11 7.29 -16.90
CA GLU A 142 1.79 7.09 -16.31
C GLU A 142 1.79 6.03 -15.20
N TYR A 143 2.57 4.96 -15.37
CA TYR A 143 2.59 3.78 -14.49
C TYR A 143 3.39 3.95 -13.19
N ARG A 144 4.00 5.11 -12.93
CA ARG A 144 4.81 5.29 -11.72
C ARG A 144 3.96 5.48 -10.47
N ASN A 145 2.95 6.34 -10.54
CA ASN A 145 2.26 6.87 -9.37
C ASN A 145 0.84 6.33 -9.29
N TRP A 146 0.66 5.31 -8.46
CA TRP A 146 -0.62 4.72 -8.14
C TRP A 146 -1.08 5.19 -6.76
N GLY A 147 -2.23 5.85 -6.67
CA GLY A 147 -2.75 6.41 -5.41
C GLY A 147 -2.93 5.35 -4.35
N ARG A 148 -3.46 4.18 -4.73
CA ARG A 148 -3.61 3.03 -3.84
C ARG A 148 -2.27 2.58 -3.27
N ASP A 149 -1.32 2.17 -4.11
CA ASP A 149 0.00 1.68 -3.70
C ASP A 149 0.75 2.73 -2.88
N THR A 150 0.65 3.99 -3.30
CA THR A 150 1.26 5.13 -2.62
C THR A 150 0.79 5.21 -1.17
N PHE A 151 -0.52 5.21 -0.93
CA PHE A 151 -1.04 5.42 0.42
C PHE A 151 -1.03 4.16 1.29
N ILE A 152 -0.94 2.97 0.69
CA ILE A 152 -0.62 1.73 1.42
C ILE A 152 0.85 1.72 1.86
N ALA A 153 1.78 2.09 0.98
CA ALA A 153 3.21 2.05 1.28
C ALA A 153 3.68 3.21 2.18
N LEU A 154 3.11 4.41 2.02
CA LEU A 154 3.58 5.66 2.63
C LEU A 154 3.83 5.58 4.13
N PRO A 155 2.96 4.99 4.97
CA PRO A 155 3.21 4.90 6.41
C PRO A 155 4.51 4.16 6.72
N GLY A 156 4.71 2.98 6.11
CA GLY A 156 5.90 2.18 6.34
C GLY A 156 7.15 2.77 5.71
N ILE A 157 7.08 3.16 4.43
CA ILE A 157 8.27 3.57 3.72
C ILE A 157 8.67 5.02 3.96
N LEU A 158 7.77 5.95 4.26
CA LEU A 158 8.13 7.36 4.47
C LEU A 158 8.03 7.76 5.95
N LEU A 159 6.95 7.44 6.64
CA LEU A 159 6.76 7.91 8.02
C LEU A 159 7.68 7.16 9.00
N LEU A 160 7.66 5.83 8.98
CA LEU A 160 8.51 5.03 9.88
C LEU A 160 10.00 5.18 9.59
N THR A 161 10.38 5.68 8.41
CA THR A 161 11.77 5.99 8.06
C THR A 161 12.12 7.48 8.22
N GLY A 162 11.27 8.30 8.86
CA GLY A 162 11.56 9.70 9.15
C GLY A 162 11.54 10.66 7.94
N ARG A 163 10.99 10.25 6.80
CA ARG A 163 10.91 11.05 5.55
C ARG A 163 9.61 11.86 5.49
N PHE A 164 9.37 12.65 6.53
CA PHE A 164 8.09 13.34 6.74
C PHE A 164 7.75 14.37 5.67
N GLU A 165 8.74 15.16 5.21
CA GLU A 165 8.50 16.17 4.16
C GLU A 165 8.09 15.52 2.82
N GLU A 166 8.70 14.38 2.45
CA GLU A 166 8.31 13.64 1.25
C GLU A 166 6.87 13.12 1.35
N ALA A 167 6.50 12.58 2.52
CA ALA A 167 5.12 12.15 2.79
C ALA A 167 4.12 13.32 2.70
N ARG A 168 4.46 14.46 3.30
CA ARG A 168 3.64 15.68 3.28
C ARG A 168 3.39 16.16 1.85
N HIS A 169 4.44 16.22 1.02
CA HIS A 169 4.32 16.61 -0.39
C HIS A 169 3.41 15.68 -1.18
N ILE A 170 3.56 14.37 -1.01
CA ILE A 170 2.73 13.37 -1.72
C ILE A 170 1.26 13.48 -1.29
N ILE A 171 0.98 13.56 0.01
CA ILE A 171 -0.39 13.70 0.54
C ILE A 171 -1.08 14.93 -0.07
N LEU A 172 -0.41 16.07 -0.05
CA LEU A 172 -0.95 17.34 -0.57
C LEU A 172 -1.05 17.36 -2.10
N GLY A 173 -0.13 16.68 -2.78
CA GLY A 173 -0.15 16.53 -4.24
C GLY A 173 -1.40 15.79 -4.70
N PHE A 174 -1.68 14.62 -4.13
CA PHE A 174 -2.90 13.87 -4.44
C PHE A 174 -4.17 14.60 -3.99
N ALA A 175 -4.13 15.33 -2.87
CA ALA A 175 -5.26 16.16 -2.45
C ALA A 175 -5.61 17.23 -3.51
N GLY A 176 -4.61 17.78 -4.20
CA GLY A 176 -4.80 18.76 -5.26
C GLY A 176 -5.56 18.22 -6.47
N VAL A 177 -5.56 16.91 -6.68
CA VAL A 177 -6.31 16.22 -7.73
C VAL A 177 -7.49 15.43 -7.20
N LEU A 178 -8.01 15.74 -6.01
CA LEU A 178 -9.28 15.16 -5.59
C LEU A 178 -10.40 15.61 -6.55
N ARG A 179 -11.20 14.66 -7.03
CA ARG A 179 -12.37 14.91 -7.92
C ARG A 179 -13.43 13.84 -7.70
N HIS A 180 -14.70 14.19 -7.87
CA HIS A 180 -15.85 13.31 -7.56
C HIS A 180 -15.92 12.85 -6.10
N GLY A 181 -15.12 13.42 -5.20
CA GLY A 181 -14.93 12.91 -3.85
C GLY A 181 -13.91 11.76 -3.74
N LEU A 182 -13.18 11.45 -4.81
CA LEU A 182 -12.21 10.35 -4.91
C LEU A 182 -10.78 10.86 -5.10
N ILE A 183 -9.83 10.08 -4.61
CA ILE A 183 -8.41 10.16 -4.98
C ILE A 183 -8.19 9.23 -6.18
N PRO A 184 -7.46 9.67 -7.22
CA PRO A 184 -7.28 8.85 -8.41
C PRO A 184 -6.43 7.61 -8.14
N ASN A 185 -6.70 6.53 -8.87
CA ASN A 185 -5.80 5.38 -8.87
C ASN A 185 -4.54 5.71 -9.63
N LEU A 186 -4.66 6.21 -10.86
CA LEU A 186 -3.52 6.59 -11.69
C LEU A 186 -3.37 8.11 -11.68
N LEU A 187 -2.24 8.63 -11.22
CA LEU A 187 -1.97 10.07 -11.31
C LEU A 187 -1.63 10.50 -12.76
N ASN A 188 -1.24 9.53 -13.58
CA ASN A 188 -0.94 9.65 -15.01
C ASN A 188 0.26 10.57 -15.34
N GLY A 189 1.24 10.62 -14.43
CA GLY A 189 2.59 11.15 -14.58
C GLY A 189 2.80 12.62 -15.02
N GLN A 190 1.79 13.31 -15.52
CA GLN A 190 1.90 14.64 -16.12
C GLN A 190 1.50 15.75 -15.13
N GLY A 191 1.98 15.69 -13.89
CA GLY A 191 1.64 16.71 -12.87
C GLY A 191 0.15 16.76 -12.52
N GLY A 192 -0.55 15.63 -12.61
CA GLY A 192 -1.99 15.54 -12.31
C GLY A 192 -2.92 16.11 -13.35
N LYS A 193 -2.49 16.24 -14.61
CA LYS A 193 -3.34 16.74 -15.70
C LYS A 193 -4.41 15.74 -16.16
N GLN A 194 -4.12 14.45 -16.22
CA GLN A 194 -5.08 13.44 -16.70
C GLN A 194 -5.23 12.25 -15.75
N PRO A 195 -5.49 12.47 -14.44
CA PRO A 195 -5.63 11.38 -13.50
C PRO A 195 -6.90 10.54 -13.77
N ARG A 196 -6.82 9.24 -13.47
CA ARG A 196 -7.90 8.27 -13.66
C ARG A 196 -8.56 7.90 -12.33
N TYR A 197 -9.90 7.93 -12.29
CA TYR A 197 -10.69 7.77 -11.06
C TYR A 197 -11.52 6.48 -11.10
N ASN A 198 -10.85 5.36 -11.33
CA ASN A 198 -11.44 4.01 -11.35
C ASN A 198 -11.28 3.27 -10.00
N ALA A 199 -10.59 3.86 -9.02
CA ALA A 199 -10.45 3.29 -7.68
C ALA A 199 -11.42 3.94 -6.69
N ARG A 200 -12.13 3.10 -5.92
CA ARG A 200 -12.96 3.53 -4.79
C ARG A 200 -12.24 3.41 -3.45
N ASP A 201 -11.11 2.69 -3.41
CA ASP A 201 -10.35 2.41 -2.19
C ASP A 201 -9.22 3.42 -1.91
N ALA A 202 -8.62 4.01 -2.96
CA ALA A 202 -7.49 4.93 -2.84
C ALA A 202 -7.76 6.12 -1.89
N VAL A 203 -8.99 6.66 -1.87
CA VAL A 203 -9.37 7.76 -0.97
C VAL A 203 -9.34 7.35 0.51
N TRP A 204 -9.70 6.11 0.83
CA TRP A 204 -9.71 5.60 2.20
C TRP A 204 -8.29 5.31 2.69
N PHE A 205 -7.42 4.78 1.82
CA PHE A 205 -6.00 4.64 2.12
C PHE A 205 -5.33 6.02 2.28
N TRP A 206 -5.70 7.01 1.47
CA TRP A 206 -5.21 8.39 1.62
C TRP A 206 -5.60 9.01 2.97
N LEU A 207 -6.86 8.87 3.39
CA LEU A 207 -7.32 9.32 4.70
C LEU A 207 -6.57 8.61 5.83
N ALA A 208 -6.43 7.29 5.76
CA ALA A 208 -5.68 6.50 6.74
C ALA A 208 -4.21 6.92 6.83
N ALA A 209 -3.57 7.19 5.71
CA ALA A 209 -2.20 7.69 5.64
C ALA A 209 -2.04 9.07 6.28
N ILE A 210 -3.02 9.98 6.13
CA ILE A 210 -3.06 11.27 6.83
C ILE A 210 -3.16 11.07 8.34
N PHE A 211 -4.01 10.14 8.81
CA PHE A 211 -4.10 9.86 10.25
C PHE A 211 -2.82 9.25 10.82
N GLN A 212 -2.13 8.39 10.07
CA GLN A 212 -0.79 7.91 10.44
C GLN A 212 0.23 9.06 10.46
N TYR A 213 0.17 9.99 9.50
CA TYR A 213 1.01 11.19 9.50
C TYR A 213 0.81 12.01 10.77
N ILE A 214 -0.44 12.30 11.14
CA ILE A 214 -0.78 13.07 12.35
C ILE A 214 -0.26 12.36 13.61
N LYS A 215 -0.36 11.03 13.65
CA LYS A 215 0.09 10.21 14.79
C LYS A 215 1.61 10.14 14.93
N ILE A 216 2.34 9.98 13.83
CA ILE A 216 3.78 9.68 13.83
C ILE A 216 4.63 10.95 13.77
N VAL A 217 4.21 11.96 13.00
CA VAL A 217 5.01 13.15 12.77
C VAL A 217 4.90 14.10 13.96
N PRO A 218 6.03 14.64 14.48
CA PRO A 218 5.98 15.66 15.52
C PRO A 218 5.18 16.88 15.08
N LYS A 219 4.14 17.26 15.86
CA LYS A 219 3.16 18.31 15.50
C LYS A 219 2.47 18.04 14.15
N GLY A 220 2.21 16.76 13.86
CA GLY A 220 1.66 16.29 12.60
C GLY A 220 0.26 16.83 12.31
N GLU A 221 -0.51 17.23 13.33
CA GLU A 221 -1.83 17.86 13.20
C GLU A 221 -1.82 19.15 12.37
N LYS A 222 -0.66 19.81 12.25
CA LYS A 222 -0.51 21.01 11.42
C LYS A 222 -0.81 20.78 9.94
N ILE A 223 -0.62 19.56 9.44
CA ILE A 223 -0.89 19.22 8.03
C ILE A 223 -2.36 19.50 7.65
N LEU A 224 -3.29 19.42 8.61
CA LEU A 224 -4.72 19.72 8.39
C LEU A 224 -4.96 21.14 7.89
N ASN A 225 -4.06 22.08 8.19
CA ASN A 225 -4.16 23.48 7.79
C ASN A 225 -3.24 23.84 6.61
N ASP A 226 -2.42 22.89 6.13
CA ASP A 226 -1.62 23.11 4.93
C ASP A 226 -2.50 23.39 3.74
N LYS A 227 -2.05 24.31 2.89
CA LYS A 227 -2.79 24.72 1.70
C LYS A 227 -2.63 23.68 0.59
N VAL A 228 -3.76 23.10 0.21
CA VAL A 228 -3.92 22.26 -0.96
C VAL A 228 -4.27 23.16 -2.13
N ARG A 229 -3.48 23.09 -3.21
CA ARG A 229 -3.78 23.76 -4.45
C ARG A 229 -4.64 22.84 -5.33
N ARG A 230 -5.90 23.21 -5.54
CA ARG A 230 -6.87 22.39 -6.27
C ARG A 230 -6.72 22.55 -7.78
N ILE A 231 -6.48 21.46 -8.49
CA ILE A 231 -6.59 21.38 -9.96
C ILE A 231 -8.05 21.25 -10.36
N PHE A 232 -8.80 20.38 -9.67
CA PHE A 232 -10.23 20.18 -9.87
C PHE A 232 -11.00 20.74 -8.68
N HIS A 233 -11.69 21.87 -8.88
CA HIS A 233 -12.56 22.48 -7.88
C HIS A 233 -14.04 22.11 -8.07
N THR A 234 -14.37 21.59 -9.25
CA THR A 234 -15.65 20.96 -9.61
C THR A 234 -15.35 19.73 -10.45
N ASP A 235 -16.32 18.83 -10.55
CA ASP A 235 -16.20 17.58 -11.32
C ASP A 235 -15.99 17.84 -12.84
N ASP A 236 -16.50 18.95 -13.35
CA ASP A 236 -16.39 19.38 -14.76
C ASP A 236 -15.18 20.30 -15.02
N ALA A 237 -14.38 20.62 -14.00
CA ALA A 237 -13.25 21.50 -14.15
C ALA A 237 -12.26 20.99 -15.21
N LYS A 238 -11.87 21.91 -16.11
CA LYS A 238 -10.78 21.70 -17.06
C LYS A 238 -9.45 22.04 -16.41
N VAL A 239 -8.43 21.28 -16.75
CA VAL A 239 -7.06 21.38 -16.21
C VAL A 239 -6.38 22.69 -16.60
N GLU A 240 -6.69 23.17 -17.81
CA GLU A 240 -6.07 24.34 -18.42
C GLU A 240 -6.64 25.66 -17.90
N ASP A 241 -7.79 25.60 -17.24
CA ASP A 241 -8.50 26.78 -16.76
C ASP A 241 -7.69 27.49 -15.67
N GLU A 242 -7.16 28.67 -16.02
CA GLU A 242 -6.27 29.45 -15.17
C GLU A 242 -6.94 29.99 -13.92
N THR A 243 -8.27 30.09 -13.92
CA THR A 243 -9.04 30.50 -12.74
C THR A 243 -9.05 29.41 -11.67
N ASN A 244 -8.91 28.13 -12.09
CA ASN A 244 -8.84 26.97 -11.21
C ASN A 244 -7.47 26.86 -10.54
N LYS A 245 -6.41 27.26 -11.27
CA LYS A 245 -5.01 27.21 -10.82
C LYS A 245 -4.71 28.05 -9.57
N LYS A 246 -5.64 28.83 -9.01
CA LYS A 246 -5.43 29.70 -7.85
C LYS A 246 -6.29 29.37 -6.62
N LYS A 247 -7.15 28.34 -6.67
CA LYS A 247 -7.96 27.97 -5.49
C LYS A 247 -7.13 27.12 -4.54
N GLU A 248 -6.83 27.71 -3.39
CA GLU A 248 -6.18 27.02 -2.27
C GLU A 248 -7.15 26.88 -1.10
N GLU A 249 -7.20 25.70 -0.52
CA GLU A 249 -7.98 25.40 0.68
C GLU A 249 -7.13 24.63 1.69
N ALA A 250 -7.55 24.58 2.95
CA ALA A 250 -6.87 23.74 3.93
C ALA A 250 -7.13 22.26 3.61
N LEU A 251 -6.15 21.39 3.84
CA LEU A 251 -6.27 19.94 3.62
C LEU A 251 -7.54 19.35 4.27
N LYS A 252 -7.90 19.80 5.48
CA LYS A 252 -9.12 19.36 6.17
C LYS A 252 -10.42 19.63 5.40
N GLU A 253 -10.47 20.68 4.58
CA GLU A 253 -11.63 20.98 3.73
C GLU A 253 -11.71 19.98 2.58
N THR A 254 -10.58 19.66 1.94
CA THR A 254 -10.49 18.59 0.92
C THR A 254 -10.88 17.23 1.49
N MET A 255 -10.44 16.90 2.71
CA MET A 255 -10.84 15.68 3.41
C MET A 255 -12.35 15.64 3.67
N HIS A 256 -12.93 16.76 4.14
CA HIS A 256 -14.37 16.85 4.38
C HIS A 256 -15.17 16.74 3.08
N GLU A 257 -14.69 17.35 1.99
CA GLU A 257 -15.29 17.22 0.66
C GLU A 257 -15.38 15.74 0.23
N ALA A 258 -14.28 14.99 0.37
CA ALA A 258 -14.23 13.56 0.04
C ALA A 258 -15.36 12.80 0.74
N LEU A 259 -15.48 12.97 2.06
CA LEU A 259 -16.46 12.27 2.89
C LEU A 259 -17.89 12.74 2.62
N ARG A 260 -18.11 14.06 2.48
CA ARG A 260 -19.41 14.63 2.12
C ARG A 260 -19.91 14.09 0.79
N ARG A 261 -19.05 13.99 -0.23
CA ARG A 261 -19.41 13.45 -1.55
C ARG A 261 -19.83 11.98 -1.45
N HIS A 262 -19.13 11.16 -0.67
CA HIS A 262 -19.56 9.78 -0.40
C HIS A 262 -20.91 9.73 0.33
N PHE A 263 -21.14 10.64 1.28
CA PHE A 263 -22.40 10.72 2.01
C PHE A 263 -23.58 11.16 1.14
N GLU A 264 -23.35 12.05 0.17
CA GLU A 264 -24.34 12.45 -0.83
C GLU A 264 -24.63 11.33 -1.84
N GLY A 265 -23.60 10.55 -2.16
CA GLY A 265 -23.60 9.51 -3.18
C GLY A 265 -22.87 9.97 -4.44
N ILE A 266 -21.85 9.22 -4.82
CA ILE A 266 -21.03 9.45 -6.01
C ILE A 266 -21.54 8.54 -7.11
N LYS A 267 -21.86 9.13 -8.26
CA LYS A 267 -22.18 8.43 -9.50
C LYS A 267 -21.72 9.28 -10.68
N PHE A 268 -20.82 8.76 -11.49
CA PHE A 268 -20.34 9.44 -12.70
C PHE A 268 -19.86 8.40 -13.71
N ARG A 269 -19.68 8.83 -14.95
CA ARG A 269 -18.98 8.08 -15.99
C ARG A 269 -17.56 8.61 -16.12
N GLU A 270 -16.55 7.74 -16.18
CA GLU A 270 -15.15 8.15 -16.33
C GLU A 270 -15.00 9.15 -17.49
N ARG A 271 -14.22 10.21 -17.24
CA ARG A 271 -13.93 11.21 -18.27
C ARG A 271 -13.16 10.52 -19.40
N ASP A 272 -13.55 10.81 -20.64
CA ASP A 272 -12.96 10.21 -21.85
C ASP A 272 -13.17 8.68 -21.96
N ALA A 273 -14.23 8.16 -21.31
CA ALA A 273 -14.61 6.75 -21.33
C ALA A 273 -14.63 6.15 -22.75
N GLY A 274 -13.92 5.03 -22.90
CA GLY A 274 -13.76 4.30 -24.15
C GLY A 274 -12.39 3.66 -24.25
N HIS A 275 -12.14 3.04 -25.40
CA HIS A 275 -10.92 2.26 -25.67
C HIS A 275 -9.61 3.06 -25.49
N ALA A 276 -9.67 4.39 -25.60
CA ALA A 276 -8.51 5.27 -25.45
C ALA A 276 -7.94 5.31 -24.03
N ILE A 277 -8.77 5.15 -23.00
CA ILE A 277 -8.31 5.16 -21.59
C ILE A 277 -8.26 3.77 -20.97
N ASP A 278 -8.99 2.80 -21.55
CA ASP A 278 -8.97 1.40 -21.14
C ASP A 278 -9.40 0.50 -22.30
N GLY A 279 -8.46 -0.31 -22.80
CA GLY A 279 -8.70 -1.16 -23.95
C GLY A 279 -9.47 -2.44 -23.65
N GLU A 280 -9.56 -2.83 -22.38
CA GLU A 280 -10.07 -4.11 -21.92
C GLU A 280 -11.47 -3.97 -21.29
N MET A 281 -11.78 -2.80 -20.74
CA MET A 281 -13.02 -2.51 -20.04
C MET A 281 -14.23 -2.33 -20.99
N GLY A 282 -15.34 -2.98 -20.65
CA GLY A 282 -16.61 -2.82 -21.38
C GLY A 282 -17.30 -1.48 -21.10
N PRO A 283 -18.32 -1.08 -21.89
CA PRO A 283 -18.96 0.23 -21.77
C PRO A 283 -19.54 0.56 -20.39
N ASN A 284 -20.07 -0.43 -19.67
CA ASN A 284 -20.62 -0.28 -18.31
C ASN A 284 -19.53 -0.18 -17.24
N GLY A 285 -18.32 -0.67 -17.54
CA GLY A 285 -17.17 -0.62 -16.64
C GLY A 285 -16.64 0.80 -16.39
N PHE A 286 -17.04 1.77 -17.22
CA PHE A 286 -16.67 3.17 -17.03
C PHE A 286 -17.62 3.92 -16.10
N ASP A 287 -18.75 3.34 -15.71
CA ASP A 287 -19.67 3.97 -14.76
C ASP A 287 -19.22 3.63 -13.33
N VAL A 288 -18.84 4.66 -12.58
CA VAL A 288 -18.27 4.54 -11.24
C VAL A 288 -19.30 5.00 -10.21
N GLN A 289 -19.44 4.20 -9.15
CA GLN A 289 -20.31 4.51 -8.00
C GLN A 289 -19.58 4.27 -6.69
N ALA A 290 -19.77 5.18 -5.72
CA ALA A 290 -19.29 5.04 -4.35
C ALA A 290 -20.18 5.86 -3.40
N TYR A 291 -20.60 5.29 -2.28
CA TYR A 291 -21.49 5.98 -1.36
C TYR A 291 -21.46 5.38 0.04
N ILE A 292 -21.88 6.17 1.03
CA ILE A 292 -22.21 5.67 2.37
C ILE A 292 -23.70 5.37 2.39
N ASP A 293 -24.06 4.11 2.67
CA ASP A 293 -25.45 3.72 2.83
C ASP A 293 -26.04 4.35 4.11
N HIS A 294 -27.12 5.12 3.98
CA HIS A 294 -27.70 5.86 5.10
C HIS A 294 -28.43 4.96 6.12
N LYS A 295 -28.61 3.67 5.84
CA LYS A 295 -29.21 2.72 6.80
C LYS A 295 -28.16 2.05 7.66
N THR A 296 -27.07 1.60 7.04
CA THR A 296 -26.02 0.80 7.68
C THR A 296 -24.76 1.60 8.00
N GLY A 297 -24.58 2.78 7.41
CA GLY A 297 -23.34 3.56 7.52
C GLY A 297 -22.16 2.94 6.76
N LEU A 298 -22.35 1.80 6.11
CA LEU A 298 -21.32 1.08 5.34
C LEU A 298 -21.00 1.82 4.04
N VAL A 299 -19.74 1.71 3.61
CA VAL A 299 -19.25 2.25 2.34
C VAL A 299 -19.49 1.23 1.22
N PHE A 300 -20.42 1.54 0.34
CA PHE A 300 -20.78 0.77 -0.85
C PHE A 300 -20.18 1.38 -2.12
N GLY A 301 -20.08 0.60 -3.19
CA GLY A 301 -19.71 1.12 -4.50
C GLY A 301 -19.40 0.03 -5.52
N GLY A 302 -19.08 0.45 -6.74
CA GLY A 302 -18.78 -0.41 -7.88
C GLY A 302 -19.99 -1.07 -8.51
N SER A 303 -19.71 -2.02 -9.41
CA SER A 303 -20.65 -2.93 -10.07
C SER A 303 -19.90 -4.21 -10.45
N GLU A 304 -20.63 -5.21 -10.97
CA GLU A 304 -20.04 -6.43 -11.53
C GLU A 304 -19.07 -6.17 -12.70
N PHE A 305 -19.11 -4.97 -13.30
CA PHE A 305 -18.29 -4.58 -14.44
C PHE A 305 -17.06 -3.74 -14.08
N ASN A 306 -16.83 -3.41 -12.80
CA ASN A 306 -15.72 -2.55 -12.38
C ASN A 306 -14.71 -3.26 -11.48
N CYS A 307 -13.51 -2.68 -11.42
CA CYS A 307 -12.38 -3.11 -10.60
C CYS A 307 -12.00 -2.04 -9.56
N GLY A 308 -12.95 -1.65 -8.71
CA GLY A 308 -12.77 -0.49 -7.82
C GLY A 308 -11.81 -0.69 -6.64
N THR A 309 -11.49 -1.93 -6.29
CA THR A 309 -10.62 -2.30 -5.15
C THR A 309 -9.28 -2.82 -5.65
N TRP A 310 -8.28 -2.94 -4.78
CA TRP A 310 -6.94 -3.46 -5.13
C TRP A 310 -6.89 -4.81 -5.85
N MET A 311 -7.92 -5.64 -5.69
CA MET A 311 -8.09 -6.84 -6.50
C MET A 311 -8.71 -6.46 -7.86
N ASP A 312 -7.95 -5.81 -8.73
CA ASP A 312 -8.46 -5.02 -9.88
C ASP A 312 -8.24 -5.63 -11.28
N LYS A 313 -7.95 -6.92 -11.38
CA LYS A 313 -7.69 -7.54 -12.68
C LYS A 313 -8.93 -7.54 -13.60
N MET A 314 -8.85 -6.75 -14.67
CA MET A 314 -9.78 -6.81 -15.81
C MET A 314 -9.36 -7.93 -16.77
N GLY A 315 -10.35 -8.66 -17.30
CA GLY A 315 -10.10 -9.72 -18.26
C GLY A 315 -9.85 -9.20 -19.68
N SER A 316 -8.88 -9.80 -20.36
CA SER A 316 -8.35 -9.33 -21.64
C SER A 316 -8.04 -10.42 -22.66
N SER A 317 -8.45 -11.66 -22.36
CA SER A 317 -8.48 -12.75 -23.33
C SER A 317 -9.84 -12.82 -24.01
N PRO A 318 -9.96 -13.45 -25.20
CA PRO A 318 -11.26 -13.72 -25.81
C PRO A 318 -12.25 -14.47 -24.91
N LEU A 319 -11.79 -15.20 -23.88
CA LEU A 319 -12.63 -15.97 -22.95
C LEU A 319 -13.18 -15.13 -21.79
N ASN A 320 -12.54 -14.01 -21.45
CA ASN A 320 -12.85 -13.19 -20.26
C ASN A 320 -12.85 -11.68 -20.54
N MET A 321 -12.83 -11.27 -21.81
CA MET A 321 -12.76 -9.86 -22.23
C MET A 321 -13.82 -9.03 -21.50
N SER A 322 -13.38 -7.93 -20.88
CA SER A 322 -14.24 -7.01 -20.14
C SER A 322 -14.96 -7.59 -18.92
N ILE A 323 -14.57 -8.79 -18.46
CA ILE A 323 -15.08 -9.42 -17.24
C ILE A 323 -14.03 -9.26 -16.14
N PRO A 324 -14.31 -8.48 -15.08
CA PRO A 324 -13.46 -8.43 -13.89
C PRO A 324 -13.26 -9.82 -13.27
N ALA A 325 -12.04 -10.12 -12.84
CA ALA A 325 -11.73 -11.36 -12.14
C ALA A 325 -12.34 -11.43 -10.75
N THR A 326 -12.34 -10.30 -10.08
CA THR A 326 -12.71 -10.12 -8.68
C THR A 326 -13.50 -8.82 -8.54
N PRO A 327 -14.70 -8.70 -9.16
CA PRO A 327 -15.57 -7.58 -8.88
C PRO A 327 -15.95 -7.67 -7.40
N ARG A 328 -15.47 -6.71 -6.61
CA ARG A 328 -15.78 -6.56 -5.20
C ARG A 328 -16.65 -5.34 -5.04
N ASP A 329 -17.79 -5.32 -5.72
CA ASP A 329 -18.80 -4.29 -5.56
C ASP A 329 -19.60 -4.50 -4.26
N GLY A 330 -20.37 -3.50 -3.86
CA GLY A 330 -20.98 -3.47 -2.53
C GLY A 330 -19.99 -2.99 -1.45
N ALA A 331 -20.15 -3.49 -0.23
CA ALA A 331 -19.31 -3.12 0.91
C ALA A 331 -18.09 -4.05 1.01
N ALA A 332 -16.93 -3.62 0.50
CA ALA A 332 -15.68 -4.37 0.66
C ALA A 332 -15.14 -4.19 2.09
N VAL A 333 -14.68 -5.29 2.70
CA VAL A 333 -14.36 -5.35 4.15
C VAL A 333 -13.30 -4.33 4.58
N GLU A 334 -12.25 -4.12 3.78
CA GLU A 334 -11.17 -3.20 4.13
C GLU A 334 -11.65 -1.76 4.19
N LEU A 335 -12.58 -1.37 3.32
CA LEU A 335 -13.12 -0.01 3.31
C LEU A 335 -13.93 0.29 4.56
N GLN A 336 -14.56 -0.72 5.15
CA GLN A 336 -15.36 -0.53 6.37
C GLN A 336 -14.45 -0.28 7.57
N GLY A 337 -13.35 -1.02 7.69
CA GLY A 337 -12.35 -0.78 8.73
C GLY A 337 -11.67 0.58 8.58
N LEU A 338 -11.32 0.97 7.34
CA LEU A 338 -10.74 2.29 7.07
C LEU A 338 -11.74 3.44 7.30
N ALA A 339 -13.01 3.24 6.96
CA ALA A 339 -14.07 4.21 7.23
C ALA A 339 -14.35 4.36 8.72
N LEU A 340 -14.32 3.25 9.48
CA LEU A 340 -14.48 3.29 10.94
C LEU A 340 -13.30 4.01 11.60
N LEU A 341 -12.07 3.68 11.20
CA LEU A 341 -10.87 4.43 11.62
C LEU A 341 -11.03 5.94 11.33
N THR A 342 -11.57 6.27 10.15
CA THR A 342 -11.79 7.66 9.75
C THR A 342 -12.82 8.35 10.65
N ALA A 343 -14.00 7.76 10.83
CA ALA A 343 -15.06 8.34 11.65
C ALA A 343 -14.60 8.53 13.10
N GLU A 344 -13.94 7.53 13.70
CA GLU A 344 -13.42 7.61 15.07
C GLU A 344 -12.30 8.63 15.24
N THR A 345 -11.42 8.75 14.25
CA THR A 345 -10.33 9.73 14.30
C THR A 345 -10.86 11.15 14.13
N LEU A 346 -11.81 11.36 13.22
CA LEU A 346 -12.45 12.66 13.03
C LEU A 346 -13.32 13.08 14.21
N ALA A 347 -13.97 12.14 14.90
CA ALA A 347 -14.65 12.41 16.16
C ALA A 347 -13.68 13.01 17.19
N LYS A 348 -12.54 12.35 17.42
CA LYS A 348 -11.49 12.83 18.34
C LYS A 348 -10.92 14.19 17.93
N LEU A 349 -10.63 14.39 16.64
CA LEU A 349 -10.11 15.65 16.13
C LEU A 349 -11.14 16.78 16.19
N SER A 350 -12.43 16.47 16.08
CA SER A 350 -13.51 17.45 16.20
C SER A 350 -13.70 17.86 17.66
N GLU A 351 -13.72 16.89 18.58
CA GLU A 351 -13.75 17.13 20.04
C GLU A 351 -12.55 17.97 20.51
N SER A 352 -11.37 17.76 19.93
CA SER A 352 -10.17 18.54 20.25
C SER A 352 -10.10 19.90 19.55
N GLY A 353 -11.10 20.29 18.75
CA GLY A 353 -11.12 21.55 18.01
C GLY A 353 -10.12 21.63 16.85
N LEU A 354 -9.54 20.52 16.40
CA LEU A 354 -8.62 20.50 15.25
C LEU A 354 -9.37 20.34 13.92
N PHE A 355 -10.56 19.73 13.95
CA PHE A 355 -11.42 19.52 12.79
C PHE A 355 -12.81 20.15 12.99
N HIS A 356 -13.00 21.37 12.46
CA HIS A 356 -14.18 22.22 12.71
C HIS A 356 -15.41 21.87 11.86
N LYS A 357 -15.57 20.59 11.51
CA LYS A 357 -16.77 20.07 10.86
C LYS A 357 -17.36 19.03 11.82
N PRO A 358 -18.59 19.18 12.31
CA PRO A 358 -19.14 18.27 13.32
C PRO A 358 -19.51 16.89 12.77
N GLY A 359 -19.62 16.75 11.45
CA GLY A 359 -20.02 15.51 10.80
C GLY A 359 -20.42 15.68 9.33
N LEU A 360 -21.39 14.89 8.91
CA LEU A 360 -21.90 14.77 7.54
C LEU A 360 -23.40 15.05 7.50
N GLU A 361 -23.86 15.69 6.43
CA GLU A 361 -25.27 16.01 6.21
C GLU A 361 -25.60 15.93 4.72
N ALA A 362 -26.61 15.15 4.36
CA ALA A 362 -27.13 15.02 3.00
C ALA A 362 -28.51 14.35 3.00
N LYS A 363 -29.39 14.74 2.07
CA LYS A 363 -30.69 14.09 1.83
C LYS A 363 -31.58 13.95 3.08
N GLY A 364 -31.50 14.90 4.01
CA GLY A 364 -32.26 14.88 5.26
C GLY A 364 -31.66 14.02 6.37
N THR A 365 -30.58 13.28 6.09
CA THR A 365 -29.78 12.55 7.10
C THR A 365 -28.64 13.44 7.57
N LYS A 366 -28.42 13.48 8.89
CA LYS A 366 -27.31 14.19 9.52
C LYS A 366 -26.69 13.31 10.59
N TRP A 367 -25.37 13.09 10.51
CA TRP A 367 -24.61 12.35 11.50
C TRP A 367 -23.41 13.16 11.95
N THR A 368 -23.19 13.22 13.25
CA THR A 368 -21.87 13.50 13.80
C THR A 368 -20.89 12.38 13.46
N TRP A 369 -19.58 12.65 13.57
CA TRP A 369 -18.57 11.60 13.35
C TRP A 369 -18.75 10.39 14.29
N SER A 370 -19.07 10.65 15.56
CA SER A 370 -19.29 9.61 16.56
C SER A 370 -20.56 8.79 16.28
N GLU A 371 -21.64 9.42 15.81
CA GLU A 371 -22.85 8.70 15.38
C GLU A 371 -22.57 7.79 14.18
N TRP A 372 -21.88 8.30 13.16
CA TRP A 372 -21.50 7.47 12.01
C TRP A 372 -20.61 6.29 12.43
N ALA A 373 -19.61 6.53 13.29
CA ALA A 373 -18.74 5.47 13.81
C ALA A 373 -19.55 4.37 14.53
N ASN A 374 -20.51 4.74 15.37
CA ASN A 374 -21.36 3.79 16.10
C ASN A 374 -22.27 2.97 15.17
N ILE A 375 -22.90 3.62 14.19
CA ILE A 375 -23.74 2.96 13.18
C ILE A 375 -22.90 1.97 12.37
N LEU A 376 -21.75 2.42 11.87
CA LEU A 376 -20.84 1.61 11.06
C LEU A 376 -20.31 0.40 11.83
N ARG A 377 -19.89 0.58 13.08
CA ARG A 377 -19.39 -0.49 13.94
C ARG A 377 -20.45 -1.56 14.17
N LYS A 378 -21.70 -1.16 14.46
CA LYS A 378 -22.81 -2.09 14.63
C LYS A 378 -23.08 -2.86 13.33
N SER A 379 -23.22 -2.17 12.21
CA SER A 379 -23.49 -2.82 10.92
C SER A 379 -22.36 -3.74 10.47
N PHE A 380 -21.09 -3.41 10.77
CA PHE A 380 -19.98 -4.32 10.50
C PHE A 380 -20.14 -5.64 11.26
N GLN A 381 -20.49 -5.56 12.54
CA GLN A 381 -20.69 -6.72 13.40
C GLN A 381 -21.86 -7.60 12.93
N ASP A 382 -22.96 -6.96 12.53
CA ASP A 382 -24.17 -7.63 12.05
C ASP A 382 -23.94 -8.30 10.68
N GLU A 383 -23.24 -7.63 9.76
CA GLU A 383 -23.20 -8.05 8.34
C GLU A 383 -21.95 -8.85 7.94
N PHE A 384 -20.79 -8.62 8.57
CA PHE A 384 -19.52 -9.21 8.13
C PHE A 384 -19.11 -10.47 8.90
N PHE A 385 -19.48 -10.64 10.17
CA PHE A 385 -19.08 -11.82 10.92
C PHE A 385 -20.02 -13.00 10.64
N ILE A 386 -19.47 -14.17 10.30
CA ILE A 386 -20.24 -15.42 10.15
C ILE A 386 -19.98 -16.32 11.35
N PRO A 387 -20.97 -16.53 12.24
CA PRO A 387 -20.84 -17.48 13.34
C PRO A 387 -20.56 -18.92 12.86
N LYS A 388 -19.85 -19.70 13.69
CA LYS A 388 -19.54 -21.12 13.36
C LYS A 388 -20.79 -22.00 13.33
N ASP A 389 -21.76 -21.66 14.17
CA ASP A 389 -23.00 -22.37 14.43
C ASP A 389 -24.16 -21.95 13.50
N THR A 390 -23.93 -21.06 12.53
CA THR A 390 -24.92 -20.67 11.52
C THR A 390 -25.54 -21.90 10.86
N LYS A 391 -26.84 -22.14 11.06
CA LYS A 391 -27.58 -23.30 10.51
C LYS A 391 -28.30 -22.99 9.21
N GLU A 392 -28.75 -21.74 9.05
CA GLU A 392 -29.54 -21.25 7.93
C GLU A 392 -28.80 -20.10 7.24
N GLY A 393 -28.95 -19.96 5.93
CA GLY A 393 -28.28 -18.95 5.13
C GLY A 393 -27.87 -19.45 3.73
N PRO A 394 -27.28 -18.59 2.90
CA PRO A 394 -26.74 -19.01 1.61
C PRO A 394 -25.63 -20.06 1.80
N PRO A 395 -25.36 -20.92 0.81
CA PRO A 395 -24.23 -21.85 0.87
C PRO A 395 -22.93 -21.05 0.98
N VAL A 396 -22.17 -21.30 2.05
CA VAL A 396 -20.87 -20.67 2.35
C VAL A 396 -19.78 -21.73 2.36
N ASN A 397 -18.58 -21.41 1.87
CA ASN A 397 -17.45 -22.34 1.92
C ASN A 397 -16.96 -22.53 3.37
N LYS A 398 -16.80 -21.43 4.10
CA LYS A 398 -16.31 -21.42 5.49
C LYS A 398 -17.23 -20.64 6.43
N LYS A 399 -17.21 -21.03 7.71
CA LYS A 399 -17.90 -20.36 8.82
C LYS A 399 -16.89 -20.00 9.91
N GLY A 400 -17.26 -19.10 10.82
CA GLY A 400 -16.31 -18.54 11.79
C GLY A 400 -15.31 -17.57 11.15
N ILE A 401 -15.71 -16.93 10.04
CA ILE A 401 -14.88 -16.00 9.27
C ILE A 401 -15.46 -14.59 9.33
N ILE A 402 -14.65 -13.61 8.93
CA ILE A 402 -15.13 -12.29 8.53
C ILE A 402 -15.24 -12.31 7.00
N LYS A 403 -16.43 -12.01 6.48
CA LYS A 403 -16.73 -11.94 5.05
C LYS A 403 -15.79 -11.00 4.31
N ASP A 404 -15.55 -11.29 3.04
CA ASP A 404 -14.73 -10.42 2.20
C ASP A 404 -15.49 -9.17 1.74
N SER A 405 -16.79 -9.31 1.52
CA SER A 405 -17.68 -8.23 1.15
C SER A 405 -19.10 -8.47 1.65
N PHE A 406 -19.94 -7.45 1.57
CA PHE A 406 -21.36 -7.53 1.85
C PHE A 406 -22.16 -6.84 0.75
N GLY A 407 -23.15 -7.56 0.22
CA GLY A 407 -24.06 -7.02 -0.79
C GLY A 407 -23.44 -6.99 -2.19
N CYS A 408 -22.38 -7.75 -2.46
CA CYS A 408 -21.80 -7.88 -3.79
C CYS A 408 -22.84 -8.42 -4.79
N SER A 409 -22.70 -8.03 -6.06
CA SER A 409 -23.44 -8.60 -7.20
C SER A 409 -23.28 -10.12 -7.28
N ASN A 410 -22.04 -10.61 -7.15
CA ASN A 410 -21.74 -12.02 -6.94
C ASN A 410 -21.98 -12.40 -5.47
N LYS A 411 -23.16 -12.94 -5.18
CA LYS A 411 -23.57 -13.31 -3.81
C LYS A 411 -22.64 -14.31 -3.13
N TYR A 412 -21.98 -15.20 -3.86
CA TYR A 412 -21.00 -16.12 -3.28
C TYR A 412 -19.69 -15.40 -2.90
N GLY A 413 -19.35 -14.33 -3.63
CA GLY A 413 -18.16 -13.50 -3.38
C GLY A 413 -18.12 -12.89 -1.96
N ASP A 414 -19.27 -12.53 -1.39
CA ASP A 414 -19.39 -12.07 -0.01
C ASP A 414 -18.76 -13.08 0.99
N TYR A 415 -18.89 -14.38 0.72
CA TYR A 415 -18.58 -15.48 1.63
C TYR A 415 -17.23 -16.15 1.39
N GLN A 416 -16.42 -15.63 0.47
CA GLN A 416 -15.08 -16.15 0.22
C GLN A 416 -14.13 -15.79 1.36
N LEU A 417 -13.33 -16.76 1.81
CA LEU A 417 -12.26 -16.50 2.75
C LEU A 417 -11.07 -15.88 2.00
N ARG A 418 -10.81 -14.60 2.28
CA ARG A 418 -9.77 -13.77 1.65
C ARG A 418 -8.97 -12.99 2.69
N PRO A 419 -7.75 -12.48 2.37
CA PRO A 419 -6.91 -11.79 3.34
C PRO A 419 -7.33 -10.33 3.61
N ASN A 420 -8.37 -9.81 2.94
CA ASN A 420 -8.69 -8.38 2.97
C ASN A 420 -9.14 -7.89 4.35
N PHE A 421 -9.80 -8.74 5.15
CA PHE A 421 -10.27 -8.34 6.48
C PHE A 421 -9.12 -8.05 7.46
N PHE A 422 -7.89 -8.51 7.18
CA PHE A 422 -6.72 -8.13 7.98
C PHE A 422 -6.46 -6.63 7.92
N ILE A 423 -6.79 -5.95 6.81
CA ILE A 423 -6.66 -4.50 6.70
C ILE A 423 -7.63 -3.81 7.66
N ALA A 424 -8.86 -4.33 7.77
CA ALA A 424 -9.86 -3.80 8.69
C ALA A 424 -9.47 -4.01 10.16
N ILE A 425 -9.00 -5.21 10.52
CA ILE A 425 -8.51 -5.50 11.88
C ILE A 425 -7.24 -4.71 12.20
N ASP A 426 -6.32 -4.54 11.25
CA ASP A 426 -5.11 -3.75 11.44
C ASP A 426 -5.45 -2.29 11.77
N ALA A 427 -6.45 -1.73 11.07
CA ALA A 427 -6.95 -0.38 11.32
C ALA A 427 -7.71 -0.27 12.65
N VAL A 428 -8.60 -1.22 12.94
CA VAL A 428 -9.50 -1.22 14.11
C VAL A 428 -9.51 -2.62 14.77
N PRO A 429 -8.55 -2.92 15.67
CA PRO A 429 -8.37 -4.27 16.24
C PRO A 429 -9.50 -4.74 17.16
N ASP A 430 -10.42 -3.86 17.51
CA ASP A 430 -11.57 -4.10 18.37
C ASP A 430 -12.91 -4.05 17.61
N ILE A 431 -12.87 -4.12 16.27
CA ILE A 431 -14.06 -3.91 15.43
C ILE A 431 -15.23 -4.85 15.78
N LEU A 432 -14.96 -6.05 16.31
CA LEU A 432 -15.98 -7.02 16.73
C LEU A 432 -16.32 -7.01 18.24
N ASP A 433 -15.72 -6.13 19.05
CA ASP A 433 -15.89 -6.14 20.51
C ASP A 433 -17.33 -5.92 21.00
N GLY A 434 -18.24 -5.41 20.14
CA GLY A 434 -19.67 -5.30 20.47
C GLY A 434 -20.43 -6.64 20.42
N LEU A 435 -19.84 -7.68 19.84
CA LEU A 435 -20.38 -9.03 19.86
C LEU A 435 -19.99 -9.76 21.14
N ASP A 436 -20.85 -10.69 21.59
CA ASP A 436 -20.46 -11.63 22.64
C ASP A 436 -19.18 -12.38 22.27
N ASN A 437 -18.18 -12.38 23.15
CA ASN A 437 -16.84 -12.93 22.92
C ASN A 437 -16.19 -12.41 21.62
N GLY A 438 -16.41 -11.14 21.26
CA GLY A 438 -15.91 -10.51 20.03
C GLY A 438 -14.40 -10.63 19.80
N LEU A 439 -13.60 -10.50 20.86
CA LEU A 439 -12.14 -10.68 20.80
C LEU A 439 -11.75 -12.12 20.43
N ASP A 440 -12.43 -13.13 20.99
CA ASP A 440 -12.19 -14.54 20.66
C ASP A 440 -12.64 -14.87 19.24
N LYS A 441 -13.77 -14.29 18.79
CA LYS A 441 -14.25 -14.39 17.42
C LYS A 441 -13.23 -13.83 16.43
N THR A 442 -12.68 -12.66 16.73
CA THR A 442 -11.61 -12.02 15.93
C THR A 442 -10.37 -12.90 15.87
N TRP A 443 -9.91 -13.40 17.03
CA TRP A 443 -8.75 -14.28 17.10
C TRP A 443 -8.97 -15.61 16.35
N ALA A 444 -10.15 -16.21 16.46
CA ALA A 444 -10.50 -17.43 15.76
C ALA A 444 -10.52 -17.24 14.23
N ALA A 445 -11.07 -16.12 13.74
CA ALA A 445 -11.06 -15.79 12.32
C ALA A 445 -9.63 -15.59 11.78
N ILE A 446 -8.77 -14.88 12.53
CA ILE A 446 -7.36 -14.71 12.17
C ILE A 446 -6.61 -16.04 12.12
N LYS A 447 -6.85 -16.95 13.08
CA LYS A 447 -6.21 -18.27 13.08
C LYS A 447 -6.63 -19.11 11.88
N LEU A 448 -7.93 -19.24 11.62
CA LEU A 448 -8.45 -19.99 10.48
C LEU A 448 -7.91 -19.44 9.15
N ALA A 449 -7.91 -18.12 8.99
CA ALA A 449 -7.37 -17.47 7.81
C ALA A 449 -5.84 -17.66 7.70
N GLY A 450 -5.11 -17.62 8.81
CA GLY A 450 -3.68 -17.93 8.84
C GLY A 450 -3.38 -19.37 8.39
N GLU A 451 -4.14 -20.33 8.89
CA GLU A 451 -4.01 -21.75 8.54
C GLU A 451 -4.25 -22.02 7.04
N LYS A 452 -5.18 -21.30 6.42
CA LYS A 452 -5.55 -21.48 5.01
C LYS A 452 -4.78 -20.61 4.04
N LEU A 453 -4.57 -19.34 4.40
CA LEU A 453 -4.08 -18.33 3.47
C LEU A 453 -2.59 -18.03 3.64
N SER A 454 -1.95 -18.39 4.75
CA SER A 454 -0.52 -18.09 4.91
C SER A 454 0.33 -18.96 3.99
N GLY A 455 1.05 -18.30 3.08
CA GLY A 455 2.09 -18.90 2.25
C GLY A 455 3.49 -18.63 2.84
N PRO A 456 4.55 -19.25 2.29
CA PRO A 456 5.92 -19.07 2.77
C PRO A 456 6.45 -17.64 2.66
N MET A 457 5.97 -16.87 1.69
CA MET A 457 6.29 -15.44 1.55
C MET A 457 5.06 -14.55 1.64
N GLY A 458 4.02 -14.76 0.84
CA GLY A 458 2.82 -13.92 0.85
C GLY A 458 1.62 -14.54 1.56
N MET A 459 0.47 -13.89 1.42
CA MET A 459 -0.84 -14.47 1.75
C MET A 459 -1.58 -14.80 0.45
N ARG A 460 -2.07 -16.03 0.34
CA ARG A 460 -2.96 -16.45 -0.74
C ARG A 460 -4.17 -15.52 -0.79
N THR A 461 -4.49 -15.08 -1.99
CA THR A 461 -5.59 -14.12 -2.22
C THR A 461 -6.98 -14.73 -2.14
N LEU A 462 -7.08 -16.06 -2.14
CA LEU A 462 -8.29 -16.84 -2.00
C LEU A 462 -7.97 -18.17 -1.28
N ASP A 463 -8.95 -18.70 -0.54
CA ASP A 463 -8.89 -20.03 0.09
C ASP A 463 -8.60 -21.14 -0.94
N PRO A 464 -7.58 -22.00 -0.71
CA PRO A 464 -7.31 -23.17 -1.57
C PRO A 464 -8.47 -24.14 -1.73
N ASP A 465 -9.42 -24.16 -0.78
CA ASP A 465 -10.61 -25.02 -0.86
C ASP A 465 -11.72 -24.43 -1.77
N ASP A 466 -11.52 -23.27 -2.38
CA ASP A 466 -12.49 -22.63 -3.28
C ASP A 466 -12.30 -23.11 -4.75
N ASP A 467 -13.41 -23.41 -5.44
CA ASP A 467 -13.39 -24.00 -6.80
C ASP A 467 -12.65 -23.13 -7.84
N VAL A 468 -12.60 -21.81 -7.64
CA VAL A 468 -11.92 -20.89 -8.56
C VAL A 468 -10.48 -20.56 -8.16
N TYR A 469 -9.93 -21.23 -7.13
CA TYR A 469 -8.54 -21.06 -6.71
C TYR A 469 -7.56 -21.51 -7.81
N ARG A 470 -6.72 -20.57 -8.28
CA ARG A 470 -5.68 -20.78 -9.30
C ARG A 470 -4.42 -20.00 -8.88
N PRO A 471 -3.45 -20.64 -8.21
CA PRO A 471 -2.38 -19.91 -7.51
C PRO A 471 -1.22 -19.42 -8.38
N ASN A 472 -1.09 -19.95 -9.60
CA ASN A 472 0.06 -19.68 -10.46
C ASN A 472 -0.29 -18.61 -11.49
N TYR A 473 0.14 -17.38 -11.24
CA TYR A 473 -0.08 -16.25 -12.13
C TYR A 473 0.94 -16.24 -13.27
N TYR A 474 0.40 -16.13 -14.49
CA TYR A 474 1.15 -15.90 -15.71
C TYR A 474 0.40 -14.88 -16.56
N SER A 475 0.99 -13.69 -16.75
CA SER A 475 0.35 -12.54 -17.39
C SER A 475 -0.12 -12.84 -18.83
N ASN A 476 0.61 -13.72 -19.51
CA ASN A 476 0.40 -14.06 -20.92
C ASN A 476 -0.05 -15.50 -21.17
N LYS A 477 -0.60 -16.19 -20.15
CA LYS A 477 -1.08 -17.57 -20.31
C LYS A 477 -2.11 -17.69 -21.45
N PRO A 478 -1.93 -18.64 -22.39
CA PRO A 478 -2.86 -18.82 -23.52
C PRO A 478 -4.26 -19.26 -23.06
N GLY A 479 -5.26 -18.91 -23.88
CA GLY A 479 -6.69 -19.00 -23.54
C GLY A 479 -7.32 -20.38 -23.65
N GLN A 480 -6.87 -21.34 -22.84
CA GLN A 480 -7.54 -22.65 -22.72
C GLN A 480 -8.47 -22.72 -21.51
N ASP A 481 -8.12 -22.07 -20.40
CA ASP A 481 -8.97 -21.89 -19.22
C ASP A 481 -9.24 -20.39 -19.02
N ARG A 482 -10.52 -20.00 -18.97
CA ARG A 482 -10.95 -18.62 -18.71
C ARG A 482 -10.35 -18.07 -17.42
N LEU A 483 -10.22 -18.90 -16.39
CA LEU A 483 -9.82 -18.48 -15.05
C LEU A 483 -8.35 -18.08 -14.97
N GLU A 484 -7.52 -18.51 -15.90
CA GLU A 484 -6.08 -18.21 -15.91
C GLU A 484 -5.63 -17.47 -17.18
N ALA A 485 -6.46 -17.46 -18.23
CA ALA A 485 -6.16 -16.80 -19.50
C ALA A 485 -5.82 -15.32 -19.29
N LYS A 486 -4.67 -14.89 -19.83
CA LYS A 486 -4.14 -13.52 -19.70
C LYS A 486 -4.06 -13.04 -18.24
N GLY A 487 -3.79 -13.98 -17.32
CA GLY A 487 -3.55 -13.67 -15.93
C GLY A 487 -4.79 -13.26 -15.15
N TRP A 488 -5.98 -13.69 -15.57
CA TRP A 488 -7.25 -13.41 -14.88
C TRP A 488 -7.23 -13.86 -13.41
N ASN A 489 -6.40 -14.85 -13.06
CA ASN A 489 -6.21 -15.33 -11.69
C ASN A 489 -5.32 -14.46 -10.80
N TYR A 490 -4.94 -13.24 -11.20
CA TYR A 490 -4.02 -12.36 -10.46
C TYR A 490 -4.33 -12.22 -8.95
N HIS A 491 -5.64 -12.26 -8.60
CA HIS A 491 -6.14 -12.22 -7.22
C HIS A 491 -7.03 -13.41 -6.85
N GLN A 492 -6.78 -14.58 -7.46
CA GLN A 492 -7.56 -15.81 -7.23
C GLN A 492 -6.70 -16.95 -6.70
N GLY A 493 -5.66 -16.65 -5.93
CA GLY A 493 -4.76 -17.66 -5.37
C GLY A 493 -3.31 -17.22 -5.17
N PRO A 494 -2.71 -16.39 -6.07
CA PRO A 494 -1.34 -15.92 -5.87
C PRO A 494 -1.14 -15.30 -4.49
N GLU A 495 0.07 -15.41 -3.99
CA GLU A 495 0.46 -15.03 -2.64
C GLU A 495 1.00 -13.60 -2.60
N TRP A 496 0.26 -12.67 -2.02
CA TRP A 496 0.62 -11.26 -2.00
C TRP A 496 1.30 -10.84 -0.70
N LEU A 497 2.40 -10.08 -0.80
CA LEU A 497 3.26 -9.81 0.36
C LEU A 497 2.78 -8.62 1.21
N TRP A 498 2.17 -7.60 0.61
CA TRP A 498 1.73 -6.43 1.39
C TRP A 498 0.62 -6.78 2.39
N VAL A 499 -0.34 -7.63 1.98
CA VAL A 499 -1.38 -8.16 2.87
C VAL A 499 -0.82 -9.13 3.93
N ALA A 500 0.33 -9.78 3.67
CA ALA A 500 1.05 -10.53 4.71
C ALA A 500 1.57 -9.59 5.82
N GLY A 501 2.06 -8.40 5.46
CA GLY A 501 2.40 -7.36 6.43
C GLY A 501 1.19 -6.97 7.29
N LYS A 502 0.03 -6.74 6.66
CA LYS A 502 -1.22 -6.42 7.37
C LYS A 502 -1.71 -7.58 8.26
N TYR A 503 -1.56 -8.82 7.80
CA TYR A 503 -1.83 -10.02 8.60
C TYR A 503 -0.99 -10.07 9.88
N HIS A 504 0.34 -9.94 9.77
CA HIS A 504 1.22 -9.98 10.93
C HIS A 504 0.93 -8.84 11.91
N SER A 505 0.71 -7.62 11.42
CA SER A 505 0.34 -6.47 12.25
C SER A 505 -0.98 -6.67 12.98
N ALA A 506 -2.04 -7.10 12.28
CA ALA A 506 -3.35 -7.40 12.86
C ALA A 506 -3.25 -8.51 13.92
N LYS A 507 -2.53 -9.60 13.62
CA LYS A 507 -2.34 -10.74 14.53
C LYS A 507 -1.59 -10.32 15.81
N LEU A 508 -0.52 -9.52 15.68
CA LEU A 508 0.20 -8.95 16.83
C LEU A 508 -0.70 -8.10 17.72
N LYS A 509 -1.48 -7.19 17.12
CA LYS A 509 -2.41 -6.32 17.85
C LYS A 509 -3.43 -7.15 18.64
N VAL A 510 -4.08 -8.13 18.00
CA VAL A 510 -5.11 -8.96 18.65
C VAL A 510 -4.52 -9.90 19.69
N ALA A 511 -3.37 -10.54 19.41
CA ALA A 511 -2.69 -11.40 20.39
C ALA A 511 -2.22 -10.60 21.62
N HIS A 512 -1.71 -9.38 21.42
CA HIS A 512 -1.37 -8.48 22.52
C HIS A 512 -2.60 -8.08 23.33
N ARG A 513 -3.74 -7.78 22.68
CA ARG A 513 -5.01 -7.49 23.37
C ARG A 513 -5.46 -8.67 24.24
N LEU A 514 -5.43 -9.90 23.71
CA LEU A 514 -5.72 -11.12 24.47
C LEU A 514 -4.85 -11.21 25.72
N LYS A 515 -3.52 -11.08 25.56
CA LYS A 515 -2.55 -11.14 26.66
C LYS A 515 -2.78 -10.05 27.70
N THR A 516 -3.06 -8.82 27.27
CA THR A 516 -3.22 -7.64 28.14
C THR A 516 -4.54 -7.67 28.90
N LEU A 517 -5.64 -8.06 28.25
CA LEU A 517 -6.97 -8.12 28.87
C LEU A 517 -7.18 -9.38 29.73
N ARG A 518 -6.32 -10.40 29.58
CA ARG A 518 -6.40 -11.68 30.32
C ARG A 518 -5.05 -12.00 30.98
N PRO A 519 -4.56 -11.16 31.91
CA PRO A 519 -3.27 -11.40 32.56
C PRO A 519 -3.27 -12.75 33.29
N GLY A 520 -2.20 -13.53 33.11
CA GLY A 520 -2.05 -14.86 33.72
C GLY A 520 -2.76 -16.00 32.97
N ASN A 521 -3.57 -15.73 31.95
CA ASN A 521 -4.19 -16.77 31.13
C ASN A 521 -3.14 -17.43 30.20
N ALA A 522 -2.96 -18.75 30.33
CA ALA A 522 -1.95 -19.50 29.60
C ALA A 522 -2.17 -19.49 28.08
N GLU A 523 -3.44 -19.55 27.62
CA GLU A 523 -3.78 -19.53 26.20
C GLU A 523 -3.53 -18.16 25.57
N ALA A 524 -3.85 -17.08 26.29
CA ALA A 524 -3.59 -15.71 25.85
C ALA A 524 -2.10 -15.41 25.76
N LYS A 525 -1.30 -15.91 26.73
CA LYS A 525 0.17 -15.85 26.65
C LYS A 525 0.69 -16.66 25.45
N LYS A 526 0.19 -17.89 25.26
CA LYS A 526 0.59 -18.74 24.13
C LYS A 526 0.26 -18.10 22.79
N ALA A 527 -0.91 -17.47 22.65
CA ALA A 527 -1.30 -16.73 21.44
C ALA A 527 -0.28 -15.64 21.06
N TRP A 528 0.20 -14.87 22.04
CA TRP A 528 1.27 -13.89 21.83
C TRP A 528 2.60 -14.57 21.47
N ASP A 529 3.03 -15.56 22.23
CA ASP A 529 4.32 -16.24 22.03
C ASP A 529 4.38 -16.91 20.64
N ASP A 530 3.32 -17.61 20.23
CA ASP A 530 3.19 -18.23 18.90
C ASP A 530 3.23 -17.18 17.78
N THR A 531 2.54 -16.04 17.97
CA THR A 531 2.52 -14.95 16.98
C THR A 531 3.90 -14.33 16.79
N VAL A 532 4.65 -14.14 17.87
CA VAL A 532 6.02 -13.63 17.82
C VAL A 532 6.96 -14.64 17.19
N ALA A 533 6.79 -15.94 17.48
CA ALA A 533 7.58 -17.00 16.85
C ALA A 533 7.40 -17.01 15.33
N GLU A 534 6.16 -16.95 14.85
CA GLU A 534 5.84 -16.88 13.42
C GLU A 534 6.41 -15.64 12.73
N LEU A 535 6.30 -14.46 13.37
CA LEU A 535 6.92 -13.24 12.84
C LEU A 535 8.45 -13.39 12.73
N ASN A 536 9.10 -13.99 13.73
CA ASN A 536 10.54 -14.22 13.71
C ASN A 536 10.96 -15.20 12.61
N GLU A 537 10.13 -16.20 12.29
CA GLU A 537 10.34 -17.06 11.13
C GLU A 537 10.21 -16.27 9.83
N ARG A 538 9.19 -15.41 9.71
CA ARG A 538 9.02 -14.54 8.55
C ARG A 538 10.21 -13.60 8.35
N ILE A 539 10.72 -13.02 9.44
CA ILE A 539 11.92 -12.17 9.42
C ILE A 539 13.11 -12.94 8.84
N LYS A 540 13.35 -14.19 9.26
CA LYS A 540 14.46 -14.99 8.72
C LYS A 540 14.30 -15.24 7.22
N ILE A 541 13.09 -15.56 6.76
CA ILE A 541 12.78 -15.79 5.34
C ILE A 541 13.06 -14.51 4.53
N TYR A 542 12.52 -13.38 4.96
CA TYR A 542 12.68 -12.11 4.24
C TYR A 542 14.11 -11.58 4.27
N THR A 543 14.81 -11.70 5.40
CA THR A 543 16.23 -11.37 5.49
C THR A 543 17.04 -12.18 4.47
N LYS A 544 16.83 -13.50 4.42
CA LYS A 544 17.52 -14.37 3.47
C LYS A 544 17.18 -14.01 2.02
N HIS A 545 15.90 -13.74 1.72
CA HIS A 545 15.46 -13.34 0.39
C HIS A 545 16.17 -12.04 -0.04
N ILE A 546 16.10 -10.98 0.77
CA ILE A 546 16.72 -9.68 0.45
C ILE A 546 18.25 -9.78 0.28
N GLU A 547 18.91 -10.68 1.01
CA GLU A 547 20.36 -10.89 0.88
C GLU A 547 20.78 -11.60 -0.41
N GLN A 548 19.88 -12.41 -0.98
CA GLN A 548 20.10 -13.21 -2.17
C GLN A 548 19.53 -12.56 -3.44
N ASP A 549 18.51 -11.73 -3.28
CA ASP A 549 17.83 -11.03 -4.36
C ASP A 549 18.69 -9.89 -4.94
N VAL A 550 18.64 -9.74 -6.27
CA VAL A 550 19.44 -8.74 -7.00
C VAL A 550 18.91 -7.32 -6.81
N TRP A 551 17.64 -7.15 -6.43
CA TRP A 551 17.02 -5.87 -6.13
C TRP A 551 17.15 -5.48 -4.66
N ALA A 552 17.58 -6.41 -3.80
CA ALA A 552 17.64 -6.27 -2.35
C ALA A 552 16.31 -5.73 -1.79
N SER A 553 15.20 -6.34 -2.22
CA SER A 553 13.84 -5.93 -1.86
C SER A 553 12.93 -7.14 -1.63
N LEU A 554 11.63 -6.87 -1.49
CA LEU A 554 10.58 -7.88 -1.45
C LEU A 554 9.72 -7.74 -2.72
N PRO A 555 9.32 -8.87 -3.34
CA PRO A 555 8.48 -8.84 -4.53
C PRO A 555 7.05 -8.41 -4.20
N GLU A 556 6.28 -8.17 -5.24
CA GLU A 556 4.84 -7.93 -5.14
C GLU A 556 4.09 -9.17 -4.68
N LEU A 557 4.36 -10.28 -5.36
CA LEU A 557 3.68 -11.54 -5.14
C LEU A 557 4.59 -12.73 -5.44
N THR A 558 4.20 -13.88 -4.90
CA THR A 558 4.71 -15.19 -5.27
C THR A 558 3.58 -16.03 -5.85
N ASN A 559 3.95 -17.03 -6.64
CA ASN A 559 3.06 -18.10 -7.04
C ASN A 559 2.84 -19.07 -5.85
N GLU A 560 2.25 -20.22 -6.11
CA GLU A 560 1.96 -21.25 -5.10
C GLU A 560 3.18 -21.57 -4.22
N ASP A 561 2.97 -21.60 -2.91
CA ASP A 561 3.94 -22.02 -1.90
C ASP A 561 5.29 -21.28 -2.00
N GLY A 562 5.23 -19.97 -2.26
CA GLY A 562 6.39 -19.10 -2.36
C GLY A 562 7.20 -19.29 -3.65
N ALA A 563 6.68 -20.01 -4.64
CA ALA A 563 7.33 -20.14 -5.94
C ALA A 563 7.52 -18.76 -6.60
N VAL A 564 8.65 -18.57 -7.26
CA VAL A 564 8.95 -17.32 -7.97
C VAL A 564 7.92 -17.12 -9.08
N CYS A 565 7.29 -15.95 -9.10
CA CYS A 565 6.47 -15.51 -10.22
C CYS A 565 7.32 -14.62 -11.14
N GLY A 566 7.51 -15.05 -12.39
CA GLY A 566 8.31 -14.30 -13.37
C GLY A 566 7.69 -12.99 -13.83
N ASP A 567 6.37 -12.84 -13.68
CA ASP A 567 5.62 -11.62 -13.98
C ASP A 567 5.46 -10.69 -12.77
N SER A 568 5.90 -11.10 -11.58
CA SER A 568 5.86 -10.27 -10.38
C SER A 568 6.90 -9.16 -10.47
N CYS A 569 6.53 -7.96 -10.04
CA CYS A 569 7.50 -6.93 -9.72
C CYS A 569 8.47 -7.44 -8.64
N ASN A 570 9.79 -7.28 -8.85
CA ASN A 570 10.79 -7.83 -7.96
C ASN A 570 10.99 -7.01 -6.67
N ALA A 571 10.75 -5.70 -6.76
CA ALA A 571 10.84 -4.79 -5.63
C ALA A 571 9.58 -3.95 -5.57
N GLN A 572 8.78 -4.11 -4.52
CA GLN A 572 7.45 -3.52 -4.47
C GLN A 572 7.22 -2.72 -3.18
N ALA A 573 6.81 -1.46 -3.32
CA ALA A 573 6.81 -0.47 -2.25
C ALA A 573 5.88 -0.82 -1.10
N TRP A 574 4.66 -1.28 -1.38
CA TRP A 574 3.71 -1.70 -0.35
C TRP A 574 4.13 -2.98 0.40
N SER A 575 4.86 -3.90 -0.24
CA SER A 575 5.36 -5.12 0.41
C SER A 575 6.39 -4.74 1.47
N VAL A 576 7.31 -3.84 1.12
CA VAL A 576 8.28 -3.27 2.05
C VAL A 576 7.60 -2.42 3.12
N GLY A 577 6.68 -1.53 2.73
CA GLY A 577 5.97 -0.63 3.65
C GLY A 577 5.16 -1.38 4.71
N CYS A 578 4.28 -2.29 4.30
CA CYS A 578 3.42 -3.00 5.25
C CYS A 578 4.20 -3.94 6.17
N PHE A 579 5.34 -4.49 5.73
CA PHE A 579 6.17 -5.28 6.63
C PHE A 579 6.96 -4.42 7.63
N LEU A 580 7.39 -3.20 7.23
CA LEU A 580 7.93 -2.23 8.18
C LEU A 580 6.89 -1.85 9.26
N GLU A 581 5.62 -1.66 8.88
CA GLU A 581 4.53 -1.42 9.84
C GLU A 581 4.33 -2.58 10.82
N ALA A 582 4.46 -3.83 10.36
CA ALA A 582 4.37 -5.01 11.22
C ALA A 582 5.54 -5.09 12.24
N LEU A 583 6.76 -4.78 11.79
CA LEU A 583 7.94 -4.73 12.66
C LEU A 583 7.82 -3.62 13.71
N ASP A 584 7.34 -2.44 13.31
CA ASP A 584 7.10 -1.33 14.23
C ASP A 584 6.01 -1.61 15.26
N THR A 585 4.95 -2.30 14.83
CA THR A 585 3.88 -2.79 15.70
C THR A 585 4.43 -3.76 16.74
N TYR A 586 5.28 -4.71 16.34
CA TYR A 586 5.93 -5.62 17.28
C TYR A 586 6.83 -4.88 18.28
N ASP A 587 7.68 -3.97 17.81
CA ASP A 587 8.57 -3.18 18.66
C ASP A 587 7.78 -2.40 19.72
N THR A 588 6.69 -1.75 19.30
CA THR A 588 5.82 -0.95 20.17
C THR A 588 5.10 -1.81 21.22
N LEU A 589 4.52 -2.95 20.81
CA LEU A 589 3.74 -3.82 21.69
C LEU A 589 4.60 -4.69 22.61
N SER A 590 5.81 -5.03 22.19
CA SER A 590 6.75 -5.80 23.02
C SER A 590 7.41 -4.94 24.12
N GLY A 591 7.28 -3.61 24.05
CA GLY A 591 7.99 -2.69 24.94
C GLY A 591 9.50 -2.68 24.70
N SER A 592 9.94 -3.14 23.52
CA SER A 592 11.35 -3.15 23.12
C SER A 592 11.86 -1.71 22.99
N LYS A 593 12.89 -1.36 23.78
CA LYS A 593 13.57 -0.06 23.70
C LYS A 593 14.68 -0.05 22.66
#